data_AF-A0A960MNJ8-F1
#
_entry.id   AF-A0A960MNJ8-F1
#
_cell.length_a   1.000
_cell.length_b   1.000
_cell.length_c   1.000
_cell.angle_alpha   90.00
_cell.angle_beta   90.00
_cell.angle_gamma   90.00
#
_symmetry.space_group_name_H-M   'P 1'
#
loop_
_entity.id
_entity.type
_entity.pdbx_description
1 polymer ?
#
loop_
_entity_poly.entity_id
_entity_poly.type
_entity_poly.pdbx_seq_one_letter_code
_entity_poly.pdbx_strand_id
1 'polypeptide(L)'
;MTRFSRLFLFGFVSLFWCSCQPEERFAWSPDGNYAAVIINDQLHLADATGRLVAARHNEAGKEEENDVRKVEWLPDGGGLVMHEIKVFRDWNILRDQLPEEEVKAVEALTVNMPQRIESAAILLGSDAELGDLISRLSLESKVVNLSAFQLACSLDRAAIEVALKDSPSARAQLEKIDEGSPGFPVHEISIELLDPDRTRFVESRPVLRSLRGIQGLALAPDGKSVAVEWQTEHPERFDLEIVGLANGSRREIAKGITSAFAWSPDGESLVFLESLSAQGGHLMRLMWQSLKAAGDAETRSLATVLIPFAPRVVVLPDNSVLFAGQPIILPASGRDPERQPRLFLLSLPDAEIREVFTPPGSLPMDLGSFVPSPDGSKVAIVESGSDAVAIVNLETGSSELLGDSHPGWKCRTLPAWRTSNALTYAVLAKNGEQIDWILREEDGETHRLSAAWPKGATSGWLEWRQGNDPTP
;
A
#
# COMPACT_ATOMS: atom_id res chain seq x y z
N MET A 1 24.45 -11.17 -0.21
CA MET A 1 24.03 -10.34 0.95
C MET A 1 23.75 -11.23 2.15
N THR A 2 24.33 -10.93 3.32
CA THR A 2 23.97 -11.60 4.59
C THR A 2 22.55 -11.17 5.00
N ARG A 3 21.78 -12.05 5.67
CA ARG A 3 20.43 -11.73 6.20
C ARG A 3 20.39 -10.44 7.03
N PHE A 4 21.53 -10.02 7.59
CA PHE A 4 21.66 -8.83 8.42
C PHE A 4 21.61 -7.51 7.63
N SER A 5 22.24 -7.44 6.45
CA SER A 5 22.19 -6.23 5.59
C SER A 5 20.78 -6.00 5.03
N ARG A 6 20.04 -7.10 4.77
CA ARG A 6 18.58 -7.06 4.48
C ARG A 6 17.79 -6.45 5.63
N LEU A 7 18.05 -6.89 6.87
CA LEU A 7 17.36 -6.39 8.05
C LEU A 7 17.64 -4.91 8.36
N PHE A 8 18.76 -4.35 7.91
CA PHE A 8 19.08 -2.93 8.17
C PHE A 8 18.43 -1.99 7.16
N LEU A 9 18.54 -2.29 5.85
CA LEU A 9 17.92 -1.48 4.80
C LEU A 9 16.39 -1.64 4.78
N PHE A 10 15.90 -2.89 4.84
CA PHE A 10 14.47 -3.15 4.99
C PHE A 10 14.00 -2.93 6.43
N GLY A 11 14.86 -2.93 7.44
CA GLY A 11 14.45 -2.44 8.76
C GLY A 11 14.14 -0.95 8.70
N PHE A 12 15.00 -0.15 8.09
CA PHE A 12 14.79 1.30 8.02
C PHE A 12 13.62 1.69 7.09
N VAL A 13 13.44 0.95 5.98
CA VAL A 13 12.28 1.13 5.10
C VAL A 13 11.03 0.51 5.72
N SER A 14 11.04 -0.76 6.16
CA SER A 14 9.87 -1.52 6.67
C SER A 14 9.50 -1.30 8.14
N LEU A 15 10.32 -0.67 9.00
CA LEU A 15 9.92 -0.31 10.39
C LEU A 15 8.76 0.70 10.42
N PHE A 16 8.45 1.33 9.29
CA PHE A 16 7.25 2.15 9.11
C PHE A 16 6.12 1.43 8.35
N TRP A 17 6.36 0.17 7.97
CA TRP A 17 5.44 -0.72 7.24
C TRP A 17 5.06 -1.93 8.09
N CYS A 18 5.06 -1.79 9.41
CA CYS A 18 4.15 -2.58 10.23
C CYS A 18 2.74 -2.06 9.95
N SER A 19 2.27 -2.22 8.71
CA SER A 19 0.91 -1.96 8.34
C SER A 19 0.08 -2.93 9.18
N CYS A 20 -0.57 -2.40 10.21
CA CYS A 20 -1.67 -3.11 10.86
C CYS A 20 -2.82 -3.39 9.86
N GLN A 21 -2.71 -2.92 8.63
CA GLN A 21 -3.71 -2.99 7.58
C GLN A 21 -3.46 -4.19 6.65
N PRO A 22 -4.51 -4.94 6.30
CA PRO A 22 -4.49 -5.91 5.22
C PRO A 22 -4.01 -5.31 3.88
N GLU A 23 -3.16 -6.05 3.17
CA GLU A 23 -2.60 -5.65 1.86
C GLU A 23 -3.28 -6.37 0.68
N GLU A 24 -3.30 -5.75 -0.50
CA GLU A 24 -3.77 -6.37 -1.74
C GLU A 24 -2.66 -7.21 -2.37
N ARG A 25 -2.60 -8.50 -2.03
CA ARG A 25 -1.58 -9.44 -2.54
C ARG A 25 -2.04 -10.31 -3.70
N PHE A 26 -3.33 -10.22 -4.05
CA PHE A 26 -3.97 -11.06 -5.06
C PHE A 26 -4.97 -10.22 -5.85
N ALA A 27 -4.89 -10.25 -7.18
CA ALA A 27 -5.79 -9.51 -8.06
C ALA A 27 -6.18 -10.36 -9.28
N TRP A 28 -7.47 -10.54 -9.52
CA TRP A 28 -7.98 -11.25 -10.70
C TRP A 28 -7.91 -10.37 -11.95
N SER A 29 -7.60 -10.99 -13.09
CA SER A 29 -7.71 -10.36 -14.40
C SER A 29 -9.17 -9.98 -14.69
N PRO A 30 -9.43 -8.99 -15.56
CA PRO A 30 -10.81 -8.55 -15.86
C PRO A 30 -11.74 -9.66 -16.37
N ASP A 31 -11.19 -10.70 -16.99
CA ASP A 31 -11.93 -11.87 -17.48
C ASP A 31 -12.00 -13.04 -16.47
N GLY A 32 -11.38 -12.90 -15.29
CA GLY A 32 -11.38 -13.89 -14.22
C GLY A 32 -10.64 -15.19 -14.53
N ASN A 33 -9.85 -15.24 -15.62
CA ASN A 33 -9.14 -16.44 -16.04
C ASN A 33 -7.75 -16.59 -15.40
N TYR A 34 -7.15 -15.47 -15.00
CA TYR A 34 -5.82 -15.40 -14.39
C TYR A 34 -5.87 -14.51 -13.16
N ALA A 35 -4.87 -14.66 -12.30
CA ALA A 35 -4.64 -13.78 -11.17
C ALA A 35 -3.17 -13.41 -11.06
N ALA A 36 -2.92 -12.14 -10.75
CA ALA A 36 -1.62 -11.66 -10.31
C ALA A 36 -1.52 -11.90 -8.80
N VAL A 37 -0.40 -12.49 -8.36
CA VAL A 37 -0.19 -12.87 -6.96
C VAL A 37 1.19 -12.44 -6.51
N ILE A 38 1.28 -11.76 -5.37
CA ILE A 38 2.54 -11.36 -4.75
C ILE A 38 2.92 -12.41 -3.69
N ILE A 39 3.97 -13.19 -3.98
CA ILE A 39 4.48 -14.25 -3.11
C ILE A 39 5.95 -13.93 -2.79
N ASN A 40 6.28 -13.79 -1.50
CA ASN A 40 7.62 -13.39 -1.06
C ASN A 40 8.13 -12.15 -1.82
N ASP A 41 7.26 -11.14 -1.95
CA ASP A 41 7.54 -9.86 -2.61
C ASP A 41 7.88 -9.97 -4.11
N GLN A 42 7.54 -11.10 -4.73
CA GLN A 42 7.68 -11.36 -6.16
C GLN A 42 6.33 -11.52 -6.83
N LEU A 43 6.22 -11.02 -8.05
CA LEU A 43 5.03 -11.14 -8.87
C LEU A 43 4.97 -12.50 -9.57
N HIS A 44 3.86 -13.21 -9.37
CA HIS A 44 3.50 -14.43 -10.04
C HIS A 44 2.17 -14.29 -10.78
N LEU A 45 1.95 -15.15 -11.78
CA LEU A 45 0.64 -15.37 -12.38
C LEU A 45 0.13 -16.76 -11.99
N ALA A 46 -1.11 -16.81 -11.54
CA ALA A 46 -1.87 -18.03 -11.33
C ALA A 46 -3.00 -18.12 -12.38
N ASP A 47 -3.28 -19.33 -12.86
CA ASP A 47 -4.52 -19.59 -13.60
C ASP A 47 -5.74 -19.70 -12.66
N ALA A 48 -6.94 -19.80 -13.22
CA ALA A 48 -8.19 -19.90 -12.46
C ALA A 48 -8.25 -21.10 -11.49
N THR A 49 -7.41 -22.12 -11.69
CA THR A 49 -7.33 -23.30 -10.80
C THR A 49 -6.35 -23.09 -9.64
N GLY A 50 -5.62 -21.97 -9.65
CA GLY A 50 -4.58 -21.65 -8.68
C GLY A 50 -3.20 -22.19 -9.07
N ARG A 51 -3.01 -22.79 -10.25
CA ARG A 51 -1.66 -23.21 -10.67
C ARG A 51 -0.84 -21.99 -11.07
N LEU A 52 0.36 -21.85 -10.52
CA LEU A 52 1.31 -20.81 -10.92
C LEU A 52 1.83 -21.10 -12.33
N VAL A 53 1.52 -20.23 -13.30
CA VAL A 53 1.87 -20.40 -14.72
C VAL A 53 3.07 -19.53 -15.13
N ALA A 54 3.30 -18.41 -14.44
CA ALA A 54 4.43 -17.53 -14.68
C ALA A 54 4.98 -16.96 -13.38
N ALA A 55 6.26 -16.61 -13.39
CA ALA A 55 6.88 -15.75 -12.39
C ALA A 55 7.63 -14.64 -13.12
N ARG A 56 7.55 -13.41 -12.61
CA ARG A 56 8.41 -12.33 -13.09
C ARG A 56 9.80 -12.59 -12.54
N HIS A 57 10.68 -13.12 -13.39
CA HIS A 57 12.08 -13.30 -13.03
C HIS A 57 12.80 -11.96 -13.08
N ASN A 58 13.63 -11.68 -12.08
CA ASN A 58 14.62 -10.62 -12.20
C ASN A 58 15.52 -10.93 -13.40
N GLU A 59 15.92 -9.91 -14.17
CA GLU A 59 16.79 -10.09 -15.34
C GLU A 59 18.01 -10.95 -14.96
N ALA A 60 18.16 -12.09 -15.62
CA ALA A 60 19.17 -13.08 -15.30
C ALA A 60 20.58 -12.44 -15.30
N GLY A 61 21.20 -12.36 -14.13
CA GLY A 61 22.53 -11.78 -13.94
C GLY A 61 22.57 -10.40 -13.27
N LYS A 62 21.42 -9.76 -13.02
CA LYS A 62 21.35 -8.56 -12.18
C LYS A 62 20.81 -8.95 -10.81
N GLU A 63 21.65 -8.87 -9.80
CA GLU A 63 21.27 -8.96 -8.37
C GLU A 63 20.50 -7.71 -7.93
N GLU A 64 19.53 -7.24 -8.72
CA GLU A 64 18.60 -6.22 -8.28
C GLU A 64 17.56 -6.93 -7.40
N GLU A 65 17.60 -6.60 -6.11
CA GLU A 65 16.57 -7.00 -5.16
C GLU A 65 15.37 -6.10 -5.41
N ASN A 66 14.28 -6.72 -5.87
CA ASN A 66 13.03 -6.06 -6.20
C ASN A 66 11.97 -6.52 -5.20
N ASP A 67 11.19 -5.58 -4.71
CA ASP A 67 10.13 -5.81 -3.74
C ASP A 67 8.82 -5.24 -4.31
N VAL A 68 7.99 -6.14 -4.84
CA VAL A 68 6.72 -5.80 -5.47
C VAL A 68 5.70 -5.46 -4.38
N ARG A 69 5.20 -4.23 -4.41
CA ARG A 69 4.30 -3.68 -3.38
C ARG A 69 2.84 -3.70 -3.80
N LYS A 70 2.54 -3.39 -5.07
CA LYS A 70 1.18 -3.39 -5.60
C LYS A 70 1.15 -3.71 -7.08
N VAL A 71 0.08 -4.34 -7.53
CA VAL A 71 -0.21 -4.61 -8.94
C VAL A 71 -1.67 -4.33 -9.27
N GLU A 72 -1.92 -3.81 -10.46
CA GLU A 72 -3.27 -3.64 -11.02
C GLU A 72 -3.31 -4.07 -12.48
N TRP A 73 -4.35 -4.78 -12.86
CA TRP A 73 -4.52 -5.24 -14.24
C TRP A 73 -4.86 -4.09 -15.17
N LEU A 74 -4.24 -4.06 -16.34
CA LEU A 74 -4.72 -3.24 -17.43
C LEU A 74 -6.16 -3.65 -17.80
N PRO A 75 -7.02 -2.72 -18.26
CA PRO A 75 -8.43 -3.02 -18.55
C PRO A 75 -8.64 -4.12 -19.60
N ASP A 76 -7.68 -4.32 -20.50
CA ASP A 76 -7.70 -5.37 -21.52
C ASP A 76 -7.14 -6.72 -21.03
N GLY A 77 -6.61 -6.77 -19.81
CA GLY A 77 -5.91 -7.92 -19.23
C GLY A 77 -4.60 -8.29 -19.93
N GLY A 78 -4.09 -7.45 -20.84
CA GLY A 78 -2.85 -7.71 -21.60
C GLY A 78 -1.57 -7.48 -20.78
N GLY A 79 -1.69 -6.89 -19.59
CA GLY A 79 -0.57 -6.60 -18.73
C GLY A 79 -1.01 -6.06 -17.37
N LEU A 80 -0.02 -5.62 -16.60
CA LEU A 80 -0.17 -5.09 -15.25
C LEU A 80 0.55 -3.76 -15.15
N VAL A 81 -0.04 -2.81 -14.41
CA VAL A 81 0.72 -1.72 -13.80
C VAL A 81 1.21 -2.21 -12.46
N MET A 82 2.50 -2.00 -12.18
CA MET A 82 3.14 -2.51 -10.99
C MET A 82 3.91 -1.39 -10.29
N HIS A 83 3.79 -1.35 -8.96
CA HIS A 83 4.67 -0.59 -8.09
C HIS A 83 5.63 -1.56 -7.39
N GLU A 84 6.93 -1.32 -7.55
CA GLU A 84 7.99 -2.05 -6.87
C GLU A 84 9.02 -1.09 -6.25
N ILE A 85 9.79 -1.59 -5.28
CA ILE A 85 10.98 -0.93 -4.77
C ILE A 85 12.20 -1.65 -5.33
N LYS A 86 13.05 -0.92 -6.05
CA LYS A 86 14.32 -1.40 -6.60
C LYS A 86 15.49 -0.82 -5.84
N VAL A 87 16.57 -1.60 -5.72
CA VAL A 87 17.81 -1.16 -5.08
C VAL A 87 18.91 -0.99 -6.12
N PHE A 88 19.34 0.25 -6.35
CA PHE A 88 20.44 0.56 -7.28
C PHE A 88 21.77 0.67 -6.54
N ARG A 89 22.85 0.08 -7.05
CA ARG A 89 24.17 0.17 -6.38
C ARG A 89 25.02 1.35 -6.81
N ASP A 90 24.71 1.96 -7.96
CA ASP A 90 25.49 3.06 -8.54
C ASP A 90 24.63 4.30 -8.73
N TRP A 91 24.96 5.36 -7.99
CA TRP A 91 24.28 6.65 -8.08
C TRP A 91 24.40 7.28 -9.47
N ASN A 92 25.51 7.07 -10.19
CA ASN A 92 25.70 7.66 -11.52
C ASN A 92 24.75 7.04 -12.56
N ILE A 93 24.38 5.76 -12.38
CA ILE A 93 23.37 5.12 -13.22
C ILE A 93 21.97 5.60 -12.82
N LEU A 94 21.72 5.73 -11.51
CA LEU A 94 20.42 6.11 -10.99
C LEU A 94 20.06 7.57 -11.27
N ARG A 95 21.01 8.51 -11.13
CA ARG A 95 20.75 9.95 -11.29
C ARG A 95 20.11 10.31 -12.64
N ASP A 96 20.45 9.60 -13.70
CA ASP A 96 19.93 9.86 -15.05
C ASP A 96 18.49 9.36 -15.24
N GLN A 97 17.96 8.66 -14.24
CA GLN A 97 16.64 8.02 -14.26
C GLN A 97 15.67 8.64 -13.24
N LEU A 98 16.17 9.55 -12.40
CA LEU A 98 15.38 10.25 -11.38
C LEU A 98 14.96 11.65 -11.86
N PRO A 99 13.90 12.22 -11.27
CA PRO A 99 13.57 13.63 -11.47
C PRO A 99 14.73 14.55 -11.06
N GLU A 100 14.98 15.60 -11.86
CA GLU A 100 16.10 16.52 -11.65
C GLU A 100 16.09 17.16 -10.24
N GLU A 101 14.91 17.49 -9.72
CA GLU A 101 14.77 18.07 -8.37
C GLU A 101 15.18 17.10 -7.26
N GLU A 102 14.90 15.80 -7.41
CA GLU A 102 15.30 14.78 -6.43
C GLU A 102 16.82 14.55 -6.48
N VAL A 103 17.42 14.56 -7.68
CA VAL A 103 18.88 14.47 -7.85
C VAL A 103 19.56 15.66 -7.19
N LYS A 104 19.09 16.88 -7.46
CA LYS A 104 19.63 18.11 -6.85
C LYS A 104 19.53 18.07 -5.33
N ALA A 105 18.41 17.60 -4.77
CA ALA A 105 18.21 17.48 -3.34
C ALA A 105 19.25 16.52 -2.70
N VAL A 106 19.40 15.31 -3.27
CA VAL A 106 20.39 14.33 -2.80
C VAL A 106 21.81 14.88 -2.88
N GLU A 107 22.21 15.47 -4.02
CA GLU A 107 23.56 15.98 -4.21
C GLU A 107 23.85 17.18 -3.28
N ALA A 108 22.88 18.08 -3.07
CA ALA A 108 23.03 19.21 -2.16
C ALA A 108 23.18 18.77 -0.70
N LEU A 109 22.41 17.76 -0.26
CA LEU A 109 22.52 17.19 1.09
C LEU A 109 23.84 16.45 1.28
N THR A 110 24.31 15.74 0.26
CA THR A 110 25.55 14.95 0.28
C THR A 110 26.76 15.79 0.67
N VAL A 111 26.88 17.00 0.09
CA VAL A 111 28.01 17.92 0.34
C VAL A 111 28.17 18.28 1.83
N ASN A 112 27.06 18.37 2.56
CA ASN A 112 27.06 18.78 3.98
C ASN A 112 26.75 17.61 4.93
N MET A 113 26.77 16.38 4.43
CA MET A 113 26.36 15.20 5.18
C MET A 113 27.23 14.96 6.44
N PRO A 114 28.57 15.06 6.40
CA PRO A 114 29.38 14.88 7.61
C PRO A 114 29.00 15.85 8.73
N GLN A 115 28.82 17.13 8.43
CA GLN A 115 28.47 18.15 9.43
C GLN A 115 27.07 17.92 10.01
N ARG A 116 26.12 17.48 9.18
CA ARG A 116 24.76 17.16 9.62
C ARG A 116 24.74 15.92 10.53
N ILE A 117 25.49 14.88 10.18
CA ILE A 117 25.63 13.67 11.00
C ILE A 117 26.30 14.00 12.34
N GLU A 118 27.39 14.76 12.33
CA GLU A 118 28.05 15.20 13.58
C GLU A 118 27.08 15.98 14.47
N SER A 119 26.31 16.90 13.89
CA SER A 119 25.30 17.68 14.63
C SER A 119 24.20 16.78 15.21
N ALA A 120 23.69 15.82 14.43
CA ALA A 120 22.68 14.88 14.90
C ALA A 120 23.22 13.95 16.01
N ALA A 121 24.45 13.48 15.88
CA ALA A 121 25.14 12.64 16.86
C ALA A 121 25.25 13.34 18.21
N ILE A 122 25.67 14.63 18.19
CA ILE A 122 25.75 15.46 19.40
C ILE A 122 24.37 15.65 20.04
N LEU A 123 23.32 15.85 19.25
CA LEU A 123 21.98 16.12 19.75
C LEU A 123 21.28 14.88 20.33
N LEU A 124 21.48 13.70 19.74
CA LEU A 124 20.82 12.45 20.18
C LEU A 124 21.63 11.66 21.21
N GLY A 125 22.92 11.91 21.32
CA GLY A 125 23.82 11.25 22.26
C GLY A 125 24.46 9.97 21.71
N SER A 126 25.26 9.31 22.56
CA SER A 126 26.13 8.19 22.19
C SER A 126 25.39 6.93 21.74
N ASP A 127 24.17 6.75 22.24
CA ASP A 127 23.40 5.53 22.06
C ASP A 127 22.48 5.60 20.84
N ALA A 128 22.45 6.74 20.15
CA ALA A 128 21.65 6.94 18.94
C ALA A 128 22.05 5.95 17.85
N GLU A 129 21.04 5.29 17.27
CA GLU A 129 21.25 4.43 16.11
C GLU A 129 21.42 5.26 14.83
N LEU A 130 22.13 4.72 13.85
CA LEU A 130 22.38 5.38 12.58
C LEU A 130 21.07 5.75 11.86
N GLY A 131 20.07 4.89 11.97
CA GLY A 131 18.75 5.16 11.45
C GLY A 131 18.12 6.42 12.06
N ASP A 132 18.16 6.55 13.39
CA ASP A 132 17.60 7.71 14.08
C ASP A 132 18.31 8.99 13.66
N LEU A 133 19.64 8.94 13.49
CA LEU A 133 20.43 10.07 13.01
C LEU A 133 19.97 10.49 11.61
N ILE A 134 19.92 9.55 10.66
CA ILE A 134 19.52 9.81 9.26
C ILE A 134 18.10 10.38 9.19
N SER A 135 17.18 9.82 9.99
CA SER A 135 15.78 10.24 10.01
C SER A 135 15.56 11.69 10.47
N ARG A 136 16.53 12.29 11.18
CA ARG A 136 16.43 13.63 11.76
C ARG A 136 17.27 14.69 11.04
N LEU A 137 17.96 14.33 9.95
CA LEU A 137 18.90 15.24 9.28
C LEU A 137 18.24 16.42 8.58
N SER A 138 17.02 16.25 8.09
CA SER A 138 16.27 17.28 7.40
C SER A 138 14.76 17.00 7.48
N LEU A 139 13.97 17.99 7.09
CA LEU A 139 12.54 17.81 6.86
C LEU A 139 12.28 17.01 5.57
N GLU A 140 13.24 16.89 4.65
CA GLU A 140 13.02 16.14 3.41
C GLU A 140 12.70 14.66 3.64
N SER A 141 12.21 13.99 2.57
CA SER A 141 11.92 12.56 2.57
C SER A 141 13.07 11.74 3.18
N LYS A 142 12.73 10.80 4.08
CA LYS A 142 13.72 9.89 4.70
C LYS A 142 14.55 9.14 3.68
N VAL A 143 13.97 8.79 2.53
CA VAL A 143 14.66 8.09 1.43
C VAL A 143 15.69 9.01 0.75
N VAL A 144 15.39 10.31 0.65
CA VAL A 144 16.35 11.31 0.14
C VAL A 144 17.51 11.48 1.12
N ASN A 145 17.22 11.58 2.43
CA ASN A 145 18.26 11.62 3.46
C ASN A 145 19.14 10.37 3.45
N LEU A 146 18.52 9.18 3.33
CA LEU A 146 19.23 7.91 3.22
C LEU A 146 20.10 7.85 1.96
N SER A 147 19.58 8.28 0.82
CA SER A 147 20.32 8.29 -0.46
C SER A 147 21.50 9.26 -0.40
N ALA A 148 21.32 10.45 0.18
CA ALA A 148 22.41 11.40 0.39
C ALA A 148 23.47 10.86 1.35
N PHE A 149 23.07 10.16 2.42
CA PHE A 149 24.00 9.51 3.33
C PHE A 149 24.82 8.42 2.63
N GLN A 150 24.16 7.56 1.86
CA GLN A 150 24.83 6.51 1.08
C GLN A 150 25.79 7.08 0.05
N LEU A 151 25.39 8.14 -0.66
CA LEU A 151 26.25 8.83 -1.62
C LEU A 151 27.46 9.43 -0.91
N ALA A 152 27.27 10.11 0.23
CA ALA A 152 28.37 10.67 1.01
C ALA A 152 29.35 9.58 1.48
N CYS A 153 28.85 8.44 1.97
CA CYS A 153 29.68 7.29 2.31
C CYS A 153 30.47 6.76 1.11
N SER A 154 29.88 6.74 -0.09
CA SER A 154 30.58 6.29 -1.30
C SER A 154 31.67 7.26 -1.79
N LEU A 155 31.53 8.56 -1.47
CA LEU A 155 32.48 9.60 -1.86
C LEU A 155 33.60 9.78 -0.85
N ASP A 156 33.28 9.86 0.45
CA ASP A 156 34.25 10.07 1.54
C ASP A 156 33.75 9.43 2.85
N ARG A 157 33.87 8.10 2.92
CA ARG A 157 33.53 7.32 4.11
C ARG A 157 34.29 7.79 5.37
N ALA A 158 35.56 8.18 5.22
CA ALA A 158 36.39 8.58 6.35
C ALA A 158 35.83 9.83 7.04
N ALA A 159 35.32 10.80 6.26
CA ALA A 159 34.65 11.97 6.82
C ALA A 159 33.40 11.62 7.63
N ILE A 160 32.60 10.65 7.16
CA ILE A 160 31.41 10.17 7.88
C ILE A 160 31.80 9.44 9.18
N GLU A 161 32.82 8.59 9.15
CA GLU A 161 33.32 7.91 10.35
C GLU A 161 33.84 8.89 11.41
N VAL A 162 34.49 9.98 10.97
CA VAL A 162 34.91 11.07 11.86
C VAL A 162 33.70 11.80 12.44
N ALA A 163 32.67 12.06 11.65
CA ALA A 163 31.43 12.69 12.11
C ALA A 163 30.68 11.85 13.17
N LEU A 164 30.82 10.52 13.11
CA LEU A 164 30.20 9.58 14.05
C LEU A 164 31.07 9.26 15.29
N LYS A 165 32.16 9.99 15.54
CA LYS A 165 33.07 9.72 16.68
C LYS A 165 32.36 9.68 18.04
N ASP A 166 31.29 10.47 18.21
CA ASP A 166 30.54 10.61 19.45
C ASP A 166 29.31 9.68 19.52
N SER A 167 29.05 8.88 18.46
CA SER A 167 27.95 7.89 18.39
C SER A 167 28.50 6.49 18.02
N PRO A 168 29.13 5.78 18.99
CA PRO A 168 29.73 4.47 18.75
C PRO A 168 28.72 3.41 18.26
N SER A 169 27.45 3.50 18.67
CA SER A 169 26.38 2.60 18.19
C SER A 169 26.16 2.75 16.68
N ALA A 170 25.93 3.98 16.21
CA ALA A 170 25.78 4.29 14.80
C ALA A 170 27.03 3.93 13.97
N ARG A 171 28.24 4.17 14.51
CA ARG A 171 29.49 3.76 13.87
C ARG A 171 29.58 2.23 13.70
N ALA A 172 29.25 1.47 14.74
CA ALA A 172 29.23 0.01 14.67
C ALA A 172 28.18 -0.52 13.66
N GLN A 173 27.07 0.20 13.47
CA GLN A 173 26.11 -0.10 12.41
C GLN A 173 26.70 0.20 11.02
N LEU A 174 27.39 1.33 10.83
CA LEU A 174 28.06 1.68 9.57
C LEU A 174 29.14 0.66 9.16
N GLU A 175 29.89 0.10 10.11
CA GLU A 175 30.87 -0.96 9.85
C GLU A 175 30.21 -2.25 9.32
N LYS A 176 28.99 -2.56 9.76
CA LYS A 176 28.24 -3.74 9.26
C LYS A 176 27.69 -3.55 7.84
N ILE A 177 27.62 -2.32 7.35
CA ILE A 177 27.15 -2.00 6.00
C ILE A 177 28.22 -2.34 4.93
N ASP A 178 29.50 -2.49 5.29
CA ASP A 178 30.63 -2.70 4.35
C ASP A 178 30.64 -4.04 3.60
N GLU A 179 29.81 -5.02 3.99
CA GLU A 179 29.71 -6.32 3.28
C GLU A 179 28.94 -6.24 1.94
N GLY A 180 28.56 -5.04 1.52
CA GLY A 180 27.91 -4.72 0.26
C GLY A 180 27.08 -3.46 0.45
N SER A 181 27.44 -2.37 -0.23
CA SER A 181 26.70 -1.12 -0.19
C SER A 181 25.20 -1.41 -0.34
N PRO A 182 24.35 -0.90 0.56
CA PRO A 182 22.94 -1.28 0.62
C PRO A 182 22.19 -0.73 -0.59
N GLY A 183 22.81 0.14 -1.39
CA GLY A 183 22.23 0.72 -2.59
C GLY A 183 21.11 1.71 -2.28
N PHE A 184 20.68 2.40 -3.32
CA PHE A 184 19.67 3.45 -3.31
C PHE A 184 18.30 2.82 -3.57
N PRO A 185 17.40 2.75 -2.57
CA PRO A 185 16.04 2.27 -2.78
C PRO A 185 15.23 3.30 -3.58
N VAL A 186 14.58 2.84 -4.64
CA VAL A 186 13.85 3.66 -5.59
C VAL A 186 12.48 3.03 -5.81
N HIS A 187 11.43 3.83 -5.66
CA HIS A 187 10.08 3.43 -6.03
C HIS A 187 9.95 3.53 -7.55
N GLU A 188 9.59 2.41 -8.18
CA GLU A 188 9.35 2.33 -9.61
C GLU A 188 7.89 1.98 -9.88
N ILE A 189 7.28 2.74 -10.79
CA ILE A 189 6.04 2.34 -11.47
C ILE A 189 6.43 1.82 -12.84
N SER A 190 6.03 0.59 -13.17
CA SER A 190 6.27 -0.04 -14.47
C SER A 190 4.99 -0.62 -15.06
N ILE A 191 5.03 -0.88 -16.37
CA ILE A 191 4.04 -1.70 -17.06
C ILE A 191 4.69 -3.02 -17.42
N GLU A 192 4.08 -4.11 -16.99
CA GLU A 192 4.49 -5.48 -17.26
C GLU A 192 3.53 -6.08 -18.29
N LEU A 193 3.99 -6.28 -19.52
CA LEU A 193 3.19 -6.85 -20.59
C LEU A 193 3.32 -8.38 -20.62
N LEU A 194 2.22 -9.03 -20.96
CA LEU A 194 2.13 -10.49 -21.10
C LEU A 194 2.16 -10.90 -22.56
N ASP A 195 2.54 -12.15 -22.81
CA ASP A 195 2.27 -12.75 -24.11
C ASP A 195 0.77 -12.97 -24.34
N PRO A 196 0.30 -13.17 -25.58
CA PRO A 196 -1.12 -13.32 -25.88
C PRO A 196 -1.82 -14.45 -25.10
N ASP A 197 -1.07 -15.52 -24.76
CA ASP A 197 -1.57 -16.66 -23.99
C ASP A 197 -1.48 -16.44 -22.45
N ARG A 198 -0.94 -15.29 -22.02
CA ARG A 198 -0.73 -14.91 -20.61
C ARG A 198 0.01 -15.96 -19.79
N THR A 199 0.99 -16.62 -20.41
CA THR A 199 1.83 -17.65 -19.80
C THR A 199 3.19 -17.11 -19.34
N ARG A 200 3.56 -15.90 -19.76
CA ARG A 200 4.82 -15.25 -19.35
C ARG A 200 4.77 -13.74 -19.52
N PHE A 201 5.63 -13.07 -18.76
CA PHE A 201 5.98 -11.67 -18.96
C PHE A 201 6.92 -11.55 -20.17
N VAL A 202 6.62 -10.62 -21.08
CA VAL A 202 7.41 -10.41 -22.31
C VAL A 202 8.14 -9.08 -22.35
N GLU A 203 7.63 -8.07 -21.67
CA GLU A 203 8.22 -6.73 -21.64
C GLU A 203 7.94 -6.07 -20.29
N SER A 204 8.95 -5.40 -19.75
CA SER A 204 8.84 -4.51 -18.59
C SER A 204 9.23 -3.11 -19.02
N ARG A 205 8.31 -2.16 -18.90
CA ARG A 205 8.51 -0.77 -19.29
C ARG A 205 8.42 0.13 -18.06
N PRO A 206 9.54 0.66 -17.53
CA PRO A 206 9.49 1.63 -16.46
C PRO A 206 8.80 2.91 -16.95
N VAL A 207 7.81 3.37 -16.18
CA VAL A 207 7.07 4.61 -16.44
C VAL A 207 7.67 5.74 -15.62
N LEU A 208 7.98 5.46 -14.36
CA LEU A 208 8.44 6.45 -13.40
C LEU A 208 9.36 5.83 -12.36
N ARG A 209 10.41 6.58 -11.98
CA ARG A 209 11.24 6.31 -10.81
C ARG A 209 11.23 7.52 -9.88
N SER A 210 11.32 7.26 -8.59
CA SER A 210 11.24 8.29 -7.55
C SER A 210 11.91 7.84 -6.27
N LEU A 211 12.57 8.77 -5.58
CA LEU A 211 13.00 8.64 -4.19
C LEU A 211 11.89 9.03 -3.21
N ARG A 212 10.77 9.59 -3.68
CA ARG A 212 9.58 9.76 -2.83
C ARG A 212 8.90 8.40 -2.66
N GLY A 213 8.58 8.07 -1.41
CA GLY A 213 7.84 6.85 -1.10
C GLY A 213 6.48 6.84 -1.78
N ILE A 214 6.09 5.71 -2.35
CA ILE A 214 4.74 5.46 -2.85
C ILE A 214 4.03 4.57 -1.84
N GLN A 215 2.90 5.04 -1.30
CA GLN A 215 2.09 4.30 -0.34
C GLN A 215 0.92 3.57 -1.02
N GLY A 216 0.31 4.24 -2.00
CA GLY A 216 -0.90 3.78 -2.67
C GLY A 216 -0.83 4.07 -4.17
N LEU A 217 -1.48 3.22 -4.94
CA LEU A 217 -1.55 3.30 -6.39
C LEU A 217 -2.93 2.84 -6.84
N ALA A 218 -3.57 3.53 -7.80
CA ALA A 218 -4.79 3.07 -8.45
C ALA A 218 -4.82 3.43 -9.94
N LEU A 219 -5.03 2.46 -10.81
CA LEU A 219 -5.14 2.60 -12.25
C LEU A 219 -6.49 3.24 -12.61
N ALA A 220 -6.46 4.25 -13.47
CA ALA A 220 -7.67 4.81 -14.04
C ALA A 220 -8.40 3.74 -14.88
N PRO A 221 -9.75 3.71 -14.91
CA PRO A 221 -10.51 2.72 -15.69
C PRO A 221 -10.16 2.67 -17.19
N ASP A 222 -9.63 3.76 -17.76
CA ASP A 222 -9.20 3.81 -19.16
C ASP A 222 -7.80 3.24 -19.42
N GLY A 223 -7.07 2.87 -18.35
CA GLY A 223 -5.73 2.29 -18.40
C GLY A 223 -4.63 3.25 -18.86
N LYS A 224 -4.87 4.56 -18.92
CA LYS A 224 -3.90 5.53 -19.44
C LYS A 224 -3.12 6.28 -18.37
N SER A 225 -3.66 6.33 -17.17
CA SER A 225 -3.08 7.08 -16.06
C SER A 225 -3.24 6.31 -14.76
N VAL A 226 -2.39 6.64 -13.79
CA VAL A 226 -2.43 6.05 -12.46
C VAL A 226 -2.43 7.17 -11.42
N ALA A 227 -3.32 7.09 -10.44
CA ALA A 227 -3.29 7.95 -9.27
C ALA A 227 -2.35 7.34 -8.24
N VAL A 228 -1.48 8.18 -7.68
CA VAL A 228 -0.35 7.77 -6.83
C VAL A 228 -0.36 8.61 -5.57
N GLU A 229 -0.30 7.93 -4.42
CA GLU A 229 -0.11 8.55 -3.11
C GLU A 229 1.36 8.58 -2.75
N TRP A 230 1.91 9.79 -2.74
CA TRP A 230 3.28 10.05 -2.35
C TRP A 230 3.36 10.30 -0.85
N GLN A 231 4.26 9.58 -0.20
CA GLN A 231 4.58 9.77 1.21
C GLN A 231 5.10 11.20 1.45
N THR A 232 4.55 11.84 2.48
CA THR A 232 5.06 13.12 2.98
C THR A 232 5.86 12.91 4.26
N GLU A 233 6.35 14.00 4.85
CA GLU A 233 7.04 13.97 6.15
C GLU A 233 6.14 13.45 7.28
N HIS A 234 4.82 13.65 7.16
CA HIS A 234 3.85 13.21 8.13
C HIS A 234 3.33 11.82 7.75
N PRO A 235 3.43 10.81 8.64
CA PRO A 235 3.20 9.40 8.30
C PRO A 235 1.76 9.08 7.86
N GLU A 236 0.80 9.92 8.24
CA GLU A 236 -0.62 9.75 7.91
C GLU A 236 -1.12 10.69 6.80
N ARG A 237 -0.19 11.38 6.12
CA ARG A 237 -0.53 12.37 5.10
C ARG A 237 0.22 12.10 3.81
N PHE A 238 -0.50 12.21 2.71
CA PHE A 238 0.01 11.89 1.39
C PHE A 238 -0.31 13.02 0.42
N ASP A 239 0.56 13.20 -0.57
CA ASP A 239 0.24 14.01 -1.74
C ASP A 239 -0.33 13.09 -2.81
N LEU A 240 -1.45 13.48 -3.40
CA LEU A 240 -2.10 12.74 -4.47
C LEU A 240 -1.72 13.35 -5.81
N GLU A 241 -1.14 12.55 -6.69
CA GLU A 241 -0.80 12.94 -8.06
C GLU A 241 -1.34 11.94 -9.06
N ILE A 242 -1.60 12.39 -10.29
CA ILE A 242 -1.85 11.52 -11.45
C ILE A 242 -0.57 11.42 -12.27
N VAL A 243 -0.17 10.20 -12.61
CA VAL A 243 0.94 9.88 -13.49
C VAL A 243 0.41 9.29 -14.79
N GLY A 244 0.75 9.90 -15.93
CA GLY A 244 0.42 9.39 -17.25
C GLY A 244 1.32 8.21 -17.63
N LEU A 245 0.74 7.07 -17.99
CA LEU A 245 1.47 5.83 -18.27
C LEU A 245 2.23 5.84 -19.61
N ALA A 246 1.90 6.77 -20.51
CA ALA A 246 2.58 6.91 -21.79
C ALA A 246 3.97 7.55 -21.65
N ASN A 247 4.10 8.58 -20.82
CA ASN A 247 5.28 9.47 -20.78
C ASN A 247 5.75 9.84 -19.36
N GLY A 248 5.11 9.31 -18.31
CA GLY A 248 5.42 9.63 -16.92
C GLY A 248 5.03 11.05 -16.49
N SER A 249 4.21 11.77 -17.27
CA SER A 249 3.80 13.13 -16.91
C SER A 249 3.03 13.15 -15.60
N ARG A 250 3.36 14.07 -14.68
CA ARG A 250 2.73 14.19 -13.37
C ARG A 250 1.78 15.38 -13.30
N ARG A 251 0.65 15.22 -12.60
CA ARG A 251 -0.31 16.28 -12.28
C ARG A 251 -0.69 16.19 -10.81
N GLU A 252 -0.39 17.23 -10.04
CA GLU A 252 -0.82 17.33 -8.64
C GLU A 252 -2.35 17.48 -8.56
N ILE A 253 -2.98 16.70 -7.68
CA ILE A 253 -4.42 16.67 -7.45
C ILE A 253 -4.75 17.31 -6.10
N ALA A 254 -4.12 16.82 -5.03
CA ALA A 254 -4.33 17.30 -3.67
C ALA A 254 -3.08 17.06 -2.81
N LYS A 255 -2.95 17.80 -1.70
CA LYS A 255 -1.89 17.63 -0.70
C LYS A 255 -2.47 17.28 0.65
N GLY A 256 -1.72 16.52 1.44
CA GLY A 256 -2.09 16.21 2.81
C GLY A 256 -3.37 15.38 2.95
N ILE A 257 -3.68 14.56 1.96
CA ILE A 257 -4.80 13.61 2.01
C ILE A 257 -4.46 12.42 2.92
N THR A 258 -5.46 11.63 3.31
CA THR A 258 -5.24 10.33 3.94
C THR A 258 -4.95 9.26 2.88
N SER A 259 -4.71 8.01 3.28
CA SER A 259 -4.43 6.89 2.36
C SER A 259 -5.67 6.36 1.59
N ALA A 260 -6.69 7.20 1.41
CA ALA A 260 -8.01 6.78 0.93
C ALA A 260 -8.45 7.64 -0.24
N PHE A 261 -8.39 7.05 -1.43
CA PHE A 261 -8.82 7.63 -2.68
C PHE A 261 -9.37 6.56 -3.63
N ALA A 262 -10.19 6.97 -4.59
CA ALA A 262 -10.72 6.10 -5.62
C ALA A 262 -11.08 6.88 -6.89
N TRP A 263 -10.89 6.26 -8.04
CA TRP A 263 -11.36 6.76 -9.33
C TRP A 263 -12.86 6.61 -9.46
N SER A 264 -13.51 7.57 -10.11
CA SER A 264 -14.84 7.34 -10.67
C SER A 264 -14.77 6.30 -11.81
N PRO A 265 -15.84 5.52 -12.04
CA PRO A 265 -15.90 4.54 -13.13
C PRO A 265 -15.61 5.09 -14.53
N ASP A 266 -15.88 6.38 -14.76
CA ASP A 266 -15.58 7.05 -16.03
C ASP A 266 -14.11 7.51 -16.18
N GLY A 267 -13.32 7.42 -15.10
CA GLY A 267 -11.94 7.91 -15.06
C GLY A 267 -11.79 9.44 -15.13
N GLU A 268 -12.89 10.19 -15.05
CA GLU A 268 -12.89 11.65 -15.18
C GLU A 268 -12.83 12.38 -13.84
N SER A 269 -12.87 11.66 -12.72
CA SER A 269 -12.85 12.25 -11.37
C SER A 269 -12.15 11.35 -10.35
N LEU A 270 -11.73 11.96 -9.25
CA LEU A 270 -11.24 11.26 -8.06
C LEU A 270 -12.09 11.64 -6.85
N VAL A 271 -12.29 10.67 -5.97
CA VAL A 271 -12.79 10.86 -4.62
C VAL A 271 -11.66 10.55 -3.66
N PHE A 272 -11.47 11.37 -2.62
CA PHE A 272 -10.44 11.15 -1.61
C PHE A 272 -10.84 11.70 -0.25
N LEU A 273 -10.17 11.27 0.81
CA LEU A 273 -10.37 11.77 2.17
C LEU A 273 -9.24 12.72 2.58
N GLU A 274 -9.60 13.86 3.16
CA GLU A 274 -8.67 14.82 3.74
C GLU A 274 -8.90 14.90 5.25
N SER A 275 -7.83 14.92 6.05
CA SER A 275 -7.97 15.14 7.50
C SER A 275 -8.31 16.60 7.79
N LEU A 276 -9.30 16.85 8.66
CA LEU A 276 -9.62 18.22 9.10
C LEU A 276 -8.55 18.83 10.02
N SER A 277 -7.66 18.01 10.57
CA SER A 277 -6.65 18.41 11.54
C SER A 277 -5.26 18.34 10.92
N ALA A 278 -4.44 19.38 11.17
CA ALA A 278 -3.05 19.45 10.77
C ALA A 278 -2.21 18.26 11.27
N GLN A 279 -2.58 17.72 12.43
CA GLN A 279 -1.88 16.62 13.12
C GLN A 279 -2.45 15.24 12.79
N GLY A 280 -3.36 15.14 11.82
CA GLY A 280 -4.16 13.94 11.62
C GLY A 280 -5.34 13.85 12.62
N GLY A 281 -6.10 12.77 12.53
CA GLY A 281 -7.25 12.52 13.38
C GLY A 281 -8.43 11.87 12.65
N HIS A 282 -9.42 11.46 13.43
CA HIS A 282 -10.56 10.68 12.95
C HIS A 282 -11.61 11.48 12.18
N LEU A 283 -11.62 12.82 12.30
CA LEU A 283 -12.59 13.65 11.58
C LEU A 283 -12.01 14.08 10.24
N MET A 284 -12.69 13.71 9.15
CA MET A 284 -12.19 13.85 7.77
C MET A 284 -13.26 14.49 6.88
N ARG A 285 -12.82 15.07 5.75
CA ARG A 285 -13.69 15.48 4.64
C ARG A 285 -13.58 14.51 3.49
N LEU A 286 -14.72 14.04 3.01
CA LEU A 286 -14.82 13.32 1.74
C LEU A 286 -14.87 14.35 0.62
N MET A 287 -13.87 14.33 -0.25
CA MET A 287 -13.65 15.28 -1.32
C MET A 287 -13.90 14.60 -2.66
N TRP A 288 -14.39 15.38 -3.63
CA TRP A 288 -14.47 14.99 -5.03
C TRP A 288 -13.77 16.03 -5.88
N GLN A 289 -13.03 15.58 -6.89
CA GLN A 289 -12.30 16.44 -7.81
C GLN A 289 -12.47 15.97 -9.25
N SER A 290 -12.97 16.87 -10.11
CA SER A 290 -13.04 16.63 -11.55
C SER A 290 -11.68 16.78 -12.22
N LEU A 291 -11.42 15.91 -13.19
CA LEU A 291 -10.19 15.87 -13.97
C LEU A 291 -10.39 16.33 -15.42
N LYS A 292 -11.61 16.73 -15.80
CA LYS A 292 -11.95 17.23 -17.14
C LYS A 292 -10.95 18.30 -17.61
N ALA A 293 -10.65 18.27 -18.90
CA ALA A 293 -9.49 18.94 -19.48
C ALA A 293 -9.47 20.46 -19.27
N ALA A 294 -8.32 20.96 -18.79
CA ALA A 294 -7.77 22.33 -18.80
C ALA A 294 -8.63 23.52 -18.28
N GLY A 295 -9.93 23.37 -18.07
CA GLY A 295 -10.76 24.30 -17.31
C GLY A 295 -10.69 23.95 -15.82
N ASP A 296 -10.81 24.97 -14.96
CA ASP A 296 -10.65 24.87 -13.50
C ASP A 296 -11.13 23.53 -12.93
N ALA A 297 -10.19 22.75 -12.37
CA ALA A 297 -10.54 21.52 -11.69
C ALA A 297 -11.54 21.85 -10.59
N GLU A 298 -12.78 21.37 -10.74
CA GLU A 298 -13.80 21.57 -9.73
C GLU A 298 -13.53 20.60 -8.57
N THR A 299 -13.17 21.17 -7.43
CA THR A 299 -13.03 20.43 -6.17
C THR A 299 -14.18 20.81 -5.25
N ARG A 300 -14.90 19.81 -4.71
CA ARG A 300 -16.00 20.02 -3.77
C ARG A 300 -15.95 19.04 -2.60
N SER A 301 -16.37 19.51 -1.42
CA SER A 301 -16.57 18.66 -0.25
C SER A 301 -17.94 18.00 -0.35
N LEU A 302 -17.97 16.67 -0.28
CA LEU A 302 -19.18 15.87 -0.32
C LEU A 302 -19.76 15.62 1.07
N ALA A 303 -18.90 15.32 2.05
CA ALA A 303 -19.32 14.99 3.41
C ALA A 303 -18.24 15.29 4.44
N THR A 304 -18.63 15.42 5.70
CA THR A 304 -17.72 15.32 6.85
C THR A 304 -18.00 14.02 7.59
N VAL A 305 -16.96 13.22 7.81
CA VAL A 305 -17.07 11.85 8.31
C VAL A 305 -16.13 11.62 9.49
N LEU A 306 -16.60 10.85 10.48
CA LEU A 306 -15.77 10.38 11.58
C LEU A 306 -15.33 8.94 11.29
N ILE A 307 -14.03 8.69 11.17
CA ILE A 307 -13.45 7.40 10.82
C ILE A 307 -12.44 7.02 11.92
N PRO A 308 -12.81 6.15 12.87
CA PRO A 308 -11.96 5.76 14.00
C PRO A 308 -10.87 4.72 13.65
N PHE A 309 -10.74 4.35 12.37
CA PHE A 309 -9.82 3.33 11.86
C PHE A 309 -9.15 3.80 10.55
N ALA A 310 -8.39 2.91 9.92
CA ALA A 310 -7.79 3.12 8.61
C ALA A 310 -8.83 3.55 7.56
N PRO A 311 -8.77 4.78 7.02
CA PRO A 311 -9.77 5.22 6.06
C PRO A 311 -9.66 4.42 4.76
N ARG A 312 -10.82 4.10 4.18
CA ARG A 312 -10.93 3.51 2.85
C ARG A 312 -12.18 4.03 2.16
N VAL A 313 -12.06 4.32 0.87
CA VAL A 313 -13.15 4.78 0.02
C VAL A 313 -13.06 4.05 -1.31
N VAL A 314 -14.21 3.72 -1.90
CA VAL A 314 -14.29 3.16 -3.25
C VAL A 314 -15.47 3.80 -3.98
N VAL A 315 -15.33 4.07 -5.28
CA VAL A 315 -16.47 4.44 -6.13
C VAL A 315 -16.98 3.20 -6.85
N LEU A 316 -18.27 2.90 -6.70
CA LEU A 316 -18.92 1.75 -7.29
C LEU A 316 -19.32 2.02 -8.75
N PRO A 317 -19.62 0.99 -9.57
CA PRO A 317 -20.00 1.15 -10.98
C PRO A 317 -21.20 2.07 -11.23
N ASP A 318 -22.09 2.22 -10.25
CA ASP A 318 -23.26 3.12 -10.31
C ASP A 318 -22.93 4.57 -9.94
N ASN A 319 -21.64 4.92 -9.77
CA ASN A 319 -21.12 6.20 -9.28
C ASN A 319 -21.44 6.53 -7.82
N SER A 320 -21.93 5.59 -7.02
CA SER A 320 -22.01 5.78 -5.58
C SER A 320 -20.63 5.61 -4.92
N VAL A 321 -20.37 6.39 -3.88
CA VAL A 321 -19.15 6.32 -3.08
C VAL A 321 -19.42 5.47 -1.84
N LEU A 322 -18.75 4.32 -1.75
CA LEU A 322 -18.76 3.45 -0.58
C LEU A 322 -17.64 3.85 0.38
N PHE A 323 -17.99 4.10 1.63
CA PHE A 323 -17.03 4.33 2.72
C PHE A 323 -17.58 3.80 4.04
N ALA A 324 -16.70 3.64 5.01
CA ALA A 324 -17.07 3.28 6.37
C ALA A 324 -16.83 4.46 7.32
N GLY A 325 -17.70 4.61 8.31
CA GLY A 325 -17.57 5.67 9.30
C GLY A 325 -18.43 5.43 10.55
N GLN A 326 -18.22 6.24 11.56
CA GLN A 326 -19.01 6.26 12.77
C GLN A 326 -20.06 7.37 12.68
N PRO A 327 -21.36 7.06 12.82
CA PRO A 327 -22.39 8.09 12.81
C PRO A 327 -22.24 8.99 14.05
N ILE A 328 -22.17 10.30 13.82
CA ILE A 328 -22.07 11.31 14.88
C ILE A 328 -23.19 12.35 14.72
N ILE A 329 -23.77 12.78 15.84
CA ILE A 329 -24.67 13.94 15.89
C ILE A 329 -23.92 15.05 16.61
N LEU A 330 -23.80 16.21 15.98
CA LEU A 330 -23.15 17.37 16.58
C LEU A 330 -24.18 18.42 17.02
N PRO A 331 -24.04 19.01 18.21
CA PRO A 331 -23.04 18.70 19.24
C PRO A 331 -23.29 17.34 19.90
N ALA A 332 -22.22 16.61 20.25
CA ALA A 332 -22.30 15.34 20.99
C ALA A 332 -21.99 15.57 22.47
N SER A 333 -22.69 14.86 23.35
CA SER A 333 -22.32 14.80 24.76
C SER A 333 -21.27 13.68 24.95
N GLY A 334 -20.26 13.87 25.79
CA GLY A 334 -19.32 12.79 26.14
C GLY A 334 -19.96 11.60 26.88
N ARG A 335 -21.29 11.59 27.03
CA ARG A 335 -22.10 10.51 27.62
C ARG A 335 -22.94 9.77 26.59
N ASP A 336 -22.95 10.23 25.34
CA ASP A 336 -23.69 9.55 24.28
C ASP A 336 -23.03 8.17 24.04
N PRO A 337 -23.81 7.08 23.90
CA PRO A 337 -23.24 5.77 23.69
C PRO A 337 -22.43 5.77 22.39
N GLU A 338 -21.23 5.18 22.45
CA GLU A 338 -20.40 4.99 21.26
C GLU A 338 -21.20 4.18 20.23
N ARG A 339 -21.51 4.83 19.11
CA ARG A 339 -22.17 4.16 18.00
C ARG A 339 -21.16 3.32 17.27
N GLN A 340 -21.51 2.07 16.98
CA GLN A 340 -20.68 1.20 16.16
C GLN A 340 -20.51 1.79 14.74
N PRO A 341 -19.35 1.57 14.11
CA PRO A 341 -19.15 1.90 12.70
C PRO A 341 -20.19 1.26 11.77
N ARG A 342 -20.42 1.93 10.64
CA ARG A 342 -21.37 1.53 9.59
C ARG A 342 -20.76 1.78 8.21
N LEU A 343 -21.29 1.07 7.22
CA LEU A 343 -21.05 1.36 5.81
C LEU A 343 -22.06 2.41 5.33
N PHE A 344 -21.61 3.31 4.47
CA PHE A 344 -22.42 4.36 3.86
C PHE A 344 -22.20 4.36 2.35
N LEU A 345 -23.27 4.66 1.62
CA LEU A 345 -23.25 4.95 0.20
C LEU A 345 -23.59 6.42 0.00
N LEU A 346 -22.78 7.14 -0.76
CA LEU A 346 -23.06 8.51 -1.18
C LEU A 346 -23.27 8.56 -2.69
N SER A 347 -24.48 8.89 -3.14
CA SER A 347 -24.82 8.96 -4.57
C SER A 347 -24.30 10.26 -5.20
N LEU A 348 -23.58 10.17 -6.31
CA LEU A 348 -23.18 11.32 -7.13
C LEU A 348 -24.21 11.59 -8.24
N PRO A 349 -24.46 12.86 -8.63
CA PRO A 349 -23.78 14.08 -8.16
C PRO A 349 -24.41 14.74 -6.93
N ASP A 350 -25.57 14.27 -6.48
CA ASP A 350 -26.44 14.93 -5.48
C ASP A 350 -25.93 14.85 -4.03
N ALA A 351 -24.92 14.01 -3.78
CA ALA A 351 -24.32 13.77 -2.46
C ALA A 351 -25.33 13.28 -1.40
N GLU A 352 -26.34 12.53 -1.82
CA GLU A 352 -27.26 11.87 -0.90
C GLU A 352 -26.57 10.70 -0.20
N ILE A 353 -26.54 10.72 1.13
CA ILE A 353 -25.90 9.69 1.95
C ILE A 353 -26.97 8.72 2.49
N ARG A 354 -26.77 7.43 2.25
CA ARG A 354 -27.60 6.34 2.78
C ARG A 354 -26.74 5.36 3.58
N GLU A 355 -27.21 4.97 4.76
CA GLU A 355 -26.61 3.88 5.54
C GLU A 355 -26.94 2.51 4.92
N VAL A 356 -25.94 1.62 4.87
CA VAL A 356 -26.14 0.20 4.56
C VAL A 356 -26.48 -0.50 5.87
N PHE A 357 -27.77 -0.77 6.09
CA PHE A 357 -28.25 -1.33 7.35
C PHE A 357 -27.86 -2.80 7.50
N THR A 358 -26.94 -3.11 8.40
CA THR A 358 -26.58 -4.50 8.74
C THR A 358 -27.06 -4.87 10.15
N PRO A 359 -27.48 -6.13 10.41
CA PRO A 359 -27.86 -6.56 11.75
C PRO A 359 -26.74 -6.31 12.79
N PRO A 360 -27.07 -5.92 14.04
CA PRO A 360 -26.06 -5.73 15.08
C PRO A 360 -25.18 -6.97 15.28
N GLY A 361 -23.87 -6.77 15.36
CA GLY A 361 -22.88 -7.84 15.54
C GLY A 361 -22.63 -8.71 14.30
N SER A 362 -23.23 -8.38 13.16
CA SER A 362 -23.00 -9.12 11.90
C SER A 362 -21.75 -8.68 11.14
N LEU A 363 -21.17 -7.54 11.51
CA LEU A 363 -19.94 -7.02 10.92
C LEU A 363 -18.81 -6.97 11.93
N PRO A 364 -17.55 -7.03 11.45
CA PRO A 364 -16.37 -6.69 12.23
C PRO A 364 -16.44 -5.30 12.87
N MET A 365 -15.62 -5.05 13.90
CA MET A 365 -15.59 -3.73 14.56
C MET A 365 -14.85 -2.68 13.72
N ASP A 366 -13.80 -3.12 13.03
CA ASP A 366 -13.02 -2.29 12.11
C ASP A 366 -13.49 -2.54 10.68
N LEU A 367 -14.03 -1.50 10.05
CA LEU A 367 -14.55 -1.53 8.69
C LEU A 367 -13.60 -0.82 7.70
N GLY A 368 -12.34 -0.63 8.07
CA GLY A 368 -11.34 0.06 7.24
C GLY A 368 -10.81 -0.76 6.07
N SER A 369 -11.11 -2.06 6.00
CA SER A 369 -10.54 -2.99 5.02
C SER A 369 -11.63 -3.77 4.29
N PHE A 370 -11.99 -3.31 3.09
CA PHE A 370 -13.07 -3.89 2.30
C PHE A 370 -12.84 -3.80 0.79
N VAL A 371 -13.41 -4.73 0.03
CA VAL A 371 -13.29 -4.80 -1.43
C VAL A 371 -14.67 -5.05 -2.04
N PRO A 372 -15.21 -4.14 -2.86
CA PRO A 372 -16.50 -4.36 -3.52
C PRO A 372 -16.40 -5.41 -4.63
N SER A 373 -17.52 -6.07 -4.91
CA SER A 373 -17.65 -6.94 -6.09
C SER A 373 -17.57 -6.12 -7.38
N PRO A 374 -17.19 -6.73 -8.53
CA PRO A 374 -17.09 -6.03 -9.81
C PRO A 374 -18.36 -5.30 -10.26
N ASP A 375 -19.54 -5.79 -9.89
CA ASP A 375 -20.82 -5.14 -10.17
C ASP A 375 -21.24 -4.11 -9.10
N GLY A 376 -20.47 -3.97 -8.01
CA GLY A 376 -20.77 -3.10 -6.87
C GLY A 376 -21.98 -3.51 -6.04
N SER A 377 -22.53 -4.73 -6.20
CA SER A 377 -23.71 -5.17 -5.43
C SER A 377 -23.34 -5.71 -4.04
N LYS A 378 -22.11 -6.18 -3.87
CA LYS A 378 -21.59 -6.78 -2.65
C LYS A 378 -20.29 -6.13 -2.22
N VAL A 379 -19.94 -6.29 -0.95
CA VAL A 379 -18.63 -5.94 -0.43
C VAL A 379 -18.11 -7.05 0.47
N ALA A 380 -16.85 -7.43 0.29
CA ALA A 380 -16.13 -8.32 1.19
C ALA A 380 -15.33 -7.47 2.19
N ILE A 381 -15.41 -7.80 3.47
CA ILE A 381 -14.81 -7.03 4.58
C ILE A 381 -13.93 -7.97 5.38
N VAL A 382 -12.74 -7.48 5.74
CA VAL A 382 -11.84 -8.12 6.70
C VAL A 382 -11.48 -7.09 7.77
N GLU A 383 -11.11 -7.53 8.96
CA GLU A 383 -10.58 -6.62 9.98
C GLU A 383 -9.16 -6.97 10.39
N SER A 384 -8.44 -5.97 10.90
CA SER A 384 -7.09 -6.13 11.46
C SER A 384 -7.07 -6.85 12.83
N GLY A 385 -8.25 -7.07 13.42
CA GLY A 385 -8.44 -7.62 14.77
C GLY A 385 -8.71 -9.13 14.80
N SER A 386 -9.22 -9.70 13.71
CA SER A 386 -9.57 -11.11 13.56
C SER A 386 -9.22 -11.61 12.14
N ASP A 387 -9.34 -12.90 11.90
CA ASP A 387 -9.23 -13.52 10.59
C ASP A 387 -10.59 -13.71 9.89
N ALA A 388 -11.66 -13.12 10.43
CA ALA A 388 -13.00 -13.24 9.87
C ALA A 388 -13.11 -12.46 8.56
N VAL A 389 -13.80 -13.07 7.59
CA VAL A 389 -14.20 -12.41 6.33
C VAL A 389 -15.72 -12.32 6.32
N ALA A 390 -16.28 -11.15 6.06
CA ALA A 390 -17.72 -10.95 5.90
C ALA A 390 -18.05 -10.54 4.47
N ILE A 391 -19.17 -11.01 3.92
CA ILE A 391 -19.77 -10.47 2.69
C ILE A 391 -21.04 -9.73 3.06
N VAL A 392 -21.23 -8.53 2.52
CA VAL A 392 -22.45 -7.72 2.71
C VAL A 392 -23.05 -7.40 1.36
N ASN A 393 -24.35 -7.64 1.20
CA ASN A 393 -25.12 -7.10 0.08
C ASN A 393 -25.44 -5.62 0.37
N LEU A 394 -25.04 -4.72 -0.52
CA LEU A 394 -25.12 -3.27 -0.30
C LEU A 394 -26.53 -2.69 -0.45
N GLU A 395 -27.42 -3.41 -1.15
CA GLU A 395 -28.82 -3.03 -1.29
C GLU A 395 -29.64 -3.47 -0.07
N THR A 396 -29.58 -4.76 0.26
CA THR A 396 -30.42 -5.36 1.31
C THR A 396 -29.82 -5.25 2.71
N GLY A 397 -28.50 -5.06 2.80
CA GLY A 397 -27.75 -5.09 4.06
C GLY A 397 -27.62 -6.48 4.68
N SER A 398 -28.03 -7.54 3.97
CA SER A 398 -27.81 -8.91 4.41
C SER A 398 -26.32 -9.22 4.42
N SER A 399 -25.83 -9.82 5.50
CA SER A 399 -24.43 -10.16 5.69
C SER A 399 -24.24 -11.64 5.99
N GLU A 400 -23.08 -12.16 5.58
CA GLU A 400 -22.64 -13.53 5.79
C GLU A 400 -21.18 -13.53 6.27
N LEU A 401 -20.88 -14.29 7.33
CA LEU A 401 -19.50 -14.57 7.75
C LEU A 401 -18.98 -15.81 7.03
N LEU A 402 -17.81 -15.69 6.42
CA LEU A 402 -17.15 -16.78 5.70
C LEU A 402 -16.17 -17.49 6.64
N GLY A 403 -16.51 -18.71 7.04
CA GLY A 403 -15.67 -19.54 7.90
C GLY A 403 -15.75 -19.19 9.39
N ASP A 404 -15.05 -19.98 10.19
CA ASP A 404 -14.92 -19.77 11.63
C ASP A 404 -13.85 -18.70 11.90
N SER A 405 -14.10 -17.82 12.87
CA SER A 405 -13.05 -16.93 13.37
C SER A 405 -12.16 -17.68 14.37
N HIS A 406 -10.84 -17.55 14.21
CA HIS A 406 -9.86 -18.17 15.09
C HIS A 406 -9.31 -17.12 16.08
N PRO A 407 -9.60 -17.23 17.39
CA PRO A 407 -9.13 -16.28 18.38
C PRO A 407 -7.61 -16.11 18.32
N GLY A 408 -7.15 -14.86 18.23
CA GLY A 408 -5.73 -14.51 18.17
C GLY A 408 -5.15 -14.41 16.76
N TRP A 409 -5.85 -14.88 15.72
CA TRP A 409 -5.43 -14.69 14.34
C TRP A 409 -5.96 -13.37 13.77
N LYS A 410 -5.23 -12.80 12.81
CA LYS A 410 -5.56 -11.55 12.13
C LYS A 410 -5.37 -11.68 10.63
N CYS A 411 -6.30 -11.12 9.85
CA CYS A 411 -6.12 -10.96 8.41
C CYS A 411 -5.06 -9.90 8.11
N ARG A 412 -4.12 -10.23 7.20
CA ARG A 412 -3.10 -9.32 6.64
C ARG A 412 -3.19 -9.21 5.12
N THR A 413 -4.20 -9.83 4.52
CA THR A 413 -4.43 -9.78 3.09
C THR A 413 -5.90 -9.52 2.82
N LEU A 414 -6.17 -8.62 1.88
CA LEU A 414 -7.52 -8.32 1.43
C LEU A 414 -8.06 -9.45 0.55
N PRO A 415 -9.37 -9.77 0.65
CA PRO A 415 -10.01 -10.70 -0.26
C PRO A 415 -10.04 -10.12 -1.68
N ALA A 416 -10.15 -10.98 -2.69
CA ALA A 416 -10.21 -10.56 -4.09
C ALA A 416 -11.36 -11.25 -4.84
N TRP A 417 -12.19 -10.46 -5.51
CA TRP A 417 -13.31 -10.96 -6.31
C TRP A 417 -12.82 -11.43 -7.67
N ARG A 418 -13.18 -12.66 -8.05
CA ARG A 418 -12.98 -13.20 -9.40
C ARG A 418 -14.10 -12.77 -10.35
N THR A 419 -15.32 -12.82 -9.83
CA THR A 419 -16.56 -12.39 -10.46
C THR A 419 -17.43 -11.71 -9.40
N SER A 420 -18.63 -11.22 -9.76
CA SER A 420 -19.57 -10.66 -8.77
C SER A 420 -20.03 -11.64 -7.70
N ASN A 421 -19.86 -12.95 -7.93
CA ASN A 421 -20.34 -14.00 -7.04
C ASN A 421 -19.25 -14.97 -6.57
N ALA A 422 -18.03 -14.83 -7.07
CA ALA A 422 -16.90 -15.69 -6.72
C ALA A 422 -15.81 -14.87 -6.03
N LEU A 423 -15.48 -15.25 -4.80
CA LEU A 423 -14.55 -14.52 -3.93
C LEU A 423 -13.38 -15.40 -3.51
N THR A 424 -12.18 -14.83 -3.53
CA THR A 424 -10.99 -15.45 -2.95
C THR A 424 -10.58 -14.79 -1.64
N TYR A 425 -10.12 -15.58 -0.68
CA TYR A 425 -9.69 -15.09 0.63
C TYR A 425 -8.76 -16.09 1.33
N ALA A 426 -8.04 -15.60 2.34
CA ALA A 426 -7.15 -16.40 3.16
C ALA A 426 -7.93 -17.10 4.27
N VAL A 427 -7.63 -18.38 4.52
CA VAL A 427 -8.20 -19.16 5.62
C VAL A 427 -7.11 -19.95 6.32
N LEU A 428 -7.26 -20.13 7.64
CA LEU A 428 -6.45 -21.06 8.38
C LEU A 428 -6.88 -22.49 8.04
N ALA A 429 -5.94 -23.32 7.58
CA ALA A 429 -6.21 -24.72 7.30
C ALA A 429 -6.61 -25.46 8.60
N LYS A 430 -7.35 -26.57 8.47
CA LYS A 430 -7.86 -27.35 9.63
C LYS A 430 -6.78 -27.84 10.61
N ASN A 431 -5.52 -27.91 10.16
CA ASN A 431 -4.40 -28.28 11.04
C ASN A 431 -3.87 -27.11 11.89
N GLY A 432 -4.32 -25.87 11.64
CA GLY A 432 -3.89 -24.67 12.36
C GLY A 432 -2.48 -24.18 12.01
N GLU A 433 -1.77 -24.85 11.09
CA GLU A 433 -0.36 -24.55 10.78
C GLU A 433 -0.16 -23.91 9.41
N GLN A 434 -1.09 -24.11 8.49
CA GLN A 434 -0.99 -23.64 7.12
C GLN A 434 -2.08 -22.62 6.81
N ILE A 435 -1.74 -21.59 6.05
CA ILE A 435 -2.69 -20.62 5.51
C ILE A 435 -2.99 -21.02 4.07
N ASP A 436 -4.26 -21.15 3.74
CA ASP A 436 -4.72 -21.45 2.40
C ASP A 436 -5.37 -20.24 1.75
N TRP A 437 -5.12 -20.07 0.46
CA TRP A 437 -5.90 -19.16 -0.38
C TRP A 437 -6.97 -19.98 -1.07
N ILE A 438 -8.23 -19.70 -0.75
CA ILE A 438 -9.38 -20.43 -1.28
C ILE A 438 -10.21 -19.53 -2.19
N LEU A 439 -10.83 -20.14 -3.18
CA LEU A 439 -11.89 -19.57 -4.01
C LEU A 439 -13.21 -20.13 -3.54
N ARG A 440 -14.17 -19.28 -3.22
CA ARG A 440 -15.55 -19.63 -2.95
C ARG A 440 -16.41 -19.19 -4.13
N GLU A 441 -17.13 -20.14 -4.71
CA GLU A 441 -18.07 -19.91 -5.81
C GLU A 441 -19.46 -19.53 -5.28
N GLU A 442 -20.37 -19.16 -6.19
CA GLU A 442 -21.72 -18.67 -5.87
C GLU A 442 -22.57 -19.67 -5.08
N ASP A 443 -22.44 -20.97 -5.40
CA ASP A 443 -23.15 -22.06 -4.74
C ASP A 443 -22.56 -22.43 -3.38
N GLY A 444 -21.49 -21.76 -2.96
CA GLY A 444 -20.75 -22.03 -1.73
C GLY A 444 -19.70 -23.12 -1.85
N GLU A 445 -19.49 -23.71 -3.04
CA GLU A 445 -18.36 -24.60 -3.28
C GLU A 445 -17.03 -23.85 -3.04
N THR A 446 -16.06 -24.55 -2.45
CA THR A 446 -14.74 -23.98 -2.16
C THR A 446 -13.62 -24.78 -2.80
N HIS A 447 -12.69 -24.08 -3.43
CA HIS A 447 -11.51 -24.64 -4.07
C HIS A 447 -10.24 -24.05 -3.47
N ARG A 448 -9.27 -24.90 -3.13
CA ARG A 448 -7.97 -24.45 -2.61
C ARG A 448 -7.03 -24.07 -3.75
N LEU A 449 -6.91 -22.79 -4.04
CA LEU A 449 -6.02 -22.27 -5.10
C LEU A 449 -4.55 -22.43 -4.73
N SER A 450 -4.21 -22.27 -3.46
CA SER A 450 -2.82 -22.38 -2.98
C SER A 450 -2.30 -23.81 -2.85
N ALA A 451 -3.07 -24.83 -3.26
CA ALA A 451 -2.74 -26.24 -3.03
C ALA A 451 -1.39 -26.66 -3.64
N ALA A 452 -1.05 -26.10 -4.81
CA ALA A 452 0.17 -26.41 -5.54
C ALA A 452 1.27 -25.34 -5.39
N TRP A 453 1.08 -24.34 -4.51
CA TRP A 453 2.05 -23.27 -4.33
C TRP A 453 3.26 -23.73 -3.50
N PRO A 454 4.41 -23.06 -3.62
CA PRO A 454 5.56 -23.32 -2.75
C PRO A 454 5.20 -23.24 -1.27
N LYS A 455 5.82 -24.09 -0.44
CA LYS A 455 5.61 -24.06 1.01
C LYS A 455 5.99 -22.68 1.55
N GLY A 456 5.09 -22.08 2.32
CA GLY A 456 5.26 -20.74 2.88
C GLY A 456 4.89 -19.60 1.93
N ALA A 457 4.34 -19.87 0.74
CA ALA A 457 3.92 -18.82 -0.19
C ALA A 457 2.86 -17.87 0.39
N THR A 458 2.00 -18.38 1.26
CA THR A 458 0.95 -17.64 1.98
C THR A 458 1.37 -17.23 3.39
N SER A 459 2.65 -17.39 3.74
CA SER A 459 3.16 -16.96 5.05
C SER A 459 2.98 -15.45 5.21
N GLY A 460 2.41 -15.05 6.35
CA GLY A 460 2.11 -13.65 6.65
C GLY A 460 0.79 -13.12 6.08
N TRP A 461 0.00 -13.94 5.35
CA TRP A 461 -1.33 -13.51 4.87
C TRP A 461 -2.38 -13.54 5.98
N LEU A 462 -2.17 -14.42 6.96
CA LEU A 462 -2.74 -14.35 8.30
C LEU A 462 -1.57 -14.26 9.29
N GLU A 463 -1.78 -13.57 10.41
CA GLU A 463 -0.78 -13.42 11.46
C GLU A 463 -1.37 -13.83 12.82
N TRP A 464 -0.63 -14.65 13.56
CA TRP A 464 -0.92 -14.90 14.97
C TRP A 464 -0.49 -13.70 15.81
N ARG A 465 -1.41 -13.13 16.58
CA ARG A 465 -1.12 -12.14 17.60
C ARG A 465 -0.22 -12.79 18.65
N GLN A 466 1.09 -12.57 18.55
CA GLN A 466 2.01 -12.91 19.63
C GLN A 466 1.45 -12.25 20.90
N GLY A 467 1.12 -13.08 21.89
CA GLY A 467 0.48 -12.61 23.11
C GLY A 467 1.37 -11.57 23.78
N ASN A 468 0.91 -10.32 23.83
CA ASN A 468 1.01 -9.62 25.10
C ASN A 468 0.07 -10.39 26.02
N ASP A 469 0.56 -11.42 26.70
CA ASP A 469 -0.12 -11.92 27.89
C ASP A 469 -0.41 -10.68 28.75
N PRO A 470 -1.67 -10.28 28.97
CA PRO A 470 -1.93 -9.54 30.18
C PRO A 470 -1.66 -10.56 31.29
N THR A 471 -0.48 -10.52 31.91
CA THR A 471 -0.31 -11.14 33.22
C THR A 471 -1.51 -10.71 34.06
N PRO A 472 -2.31 -11.65 34.57
CA PRO A 472 -3.56 -11.34 35.27
C PRO A 472 -3.36 -10.48 36.51
#